data_AF-A0A2M7JV11-F1
#
_entry.id   AF-A0A2M7JV11-F1
#
_cell.length_a   1.000
_cell.length_b   1.000
_cell.length_c   1.000
_cell.angle_alpha   90.00
_cell.angle_beta   90.00
_cell.angle_gamma   90.00
#
_symmetry.space_group_name_H-M   'P 1'
#
loop_
_entity.id
_entity.type
_entity.pdbx_description
1 polymer ?
#
loop_
_entity_poly.entity_id
_entity_poly.type
_entity_poly.pdbx_seq_one_letter_code
_entity_poly.pdbx_strand_id
1 'polypeptide(L)'
;MVFREVHLVEDYIVQRLQEKGWRFIPGDDLERDTYEEPLLIPNLVRALEKINGKLEIGNEEVNKVINELKLTGTGVEGAKRILNFYKFGVPVKFEKEKVVKYVQLFDFEEIGNNEFI
;
A
#
# COMPACT_ATOMS: atom_id res chain seq x y z
N MET A 1 -13.29 -3.42 36.44
CA MET A 1 -12.83 -3.64 35.05
C MET A 1 -12.06 -4.93 35.04
N VAL A 2 -12.41 -5.90 34.20
CA VAL A 2 -11.71 -7.19 34.13
C VAL A 2 -10.43 -6.98 33.33
N PHE A 3 -9.28 -7.23 33.96
CA PHE A 3 -7.97 -7.17 33.31
C PHE A 3 -7.91 -8.16 32.15
N ARG A 4 -7.46 -7.70 30.98
CA ARG A 4 -7.18 -8.51 29.79
C ARG A 4 -5.96 -7.94 29.10
N GLU A 5 -5.06 -8.79 28.61
CA GLU A 5 -3.80 -8.37 27.96
C GLU A 5 -4.02 -7.45 26.75
N VAL A 6 -5.15 -7.59 26.04
CA VAL A 6 -5.57 -6.72 24.94
C VAL A 6 -5.52 -5.23 25.33
N HIS A 7 -5.95 -4.87 26.55
CA HIS A 7 -5.96 -3.48 27.01
C HIS A 7 -4.57 -2.93 27.33
N LEU A 8 -3.59 -3.79 27.63
CA LEU A 8 -2.22 -3.35 27.93
C LEU A 8 -1.37 -3.17 26.66
N VAL A 9 -1.67 -3.93 25.61
CA VAL A 9 -0.80 -4.03 24.44
C VAL A 9 -1.51 -3.47 23.22
N GLU A 10 -2.58 -4.11 22.77
CA GLU A 10 -3.25 -3.76 21.52
C GLU A 10 -3.88 -2.37 21.60
N ASP A 11 -4.75 -2.12 22.58
CA ASP A 11 -5.43 -0.84 22.75
C ASP A 11 -4.44 0.31 22.97
N TYR A 12 -3.38 0.03 23.74
CA TYR A 12 -2.31 0.99 23.97
C TYR A 12 -1.57 1.35 22.66
N ILE A 13 -1.20 0.36 21.86
CA ILE A 13 -0.52 0.59 20.57
C ILE A 13 -1.44 1.33 19.60
N VAL A 14 -2.70 0.93 19.49
CA VAL A 14 -3.71 1.60 18.65
C VAL A 14 -3.82 3.08 19.04
N GLN A 15 -3.99 3.36 20.33
CA GLN A 15 -4.05 4.74 20.82
C GLN A 15 -2.80 5.55 20.44
N ARG A 16 -1.60 4.97 20.62
CA ARG A 16 -0.33 5.65 20.29
C ARG A 16 -0.16 5.90 18.80
N LEU A 17 -0.68 5.03 17.93
CA LEU A 17 -0.68 5.24 16.48
C LEU A 17 -1.70 6.30 16.07
N GLN A 18 -2.89 6.30 16.66
CA GLN A 18 -3.91 7.33 16.43
C GLN A 18 -3.42 8.72 16.85
N GLU A 19 -2.71 8.84 17.98
CA GLU A 19 -2.03 10.08 18.40
C GLU A 19 -1.01 10.60 17.37
N LYS A 20 -0.49 9.71 16.50
CA LYS A 20 0.42 10.05 15.39
C LYS A 20 -0.28 10.26 14.05
N GLY A 21 -1.61 10.23 14.03
CA GLY A 21 -2.43 10.45 12.83
C GLY A 21 -2.78 9.18 12.04
N TRP A 22 -2.53 7.99 12.58
CA TRP A 22 -3.00 6.74 11.96
C TRP A 22 -4.51 6.57 12.16
N ARG A 23 -5.21 6.08 11.14
CA ARG A 23 -6.64 5.80 11.22
C ARG A 23 -6.88 4.35 11.58
N PHE A 24 -7.29 4.08 12.82
CA PHE A 24 -7.74 2.75 13.21
C PHE A 24 -9.01 2.35 12.43
N ILE A 25 -8.95 1.17 11.80
CA ILE A 25 -10.09 0.51 11.16
C ILE A 25 -10.21 -0.90 11.74
N PRO A 26 -11.37 -1.29 12.30
CA PRO A 26 -11.60 -2.66 12.72
C PRO A 26 -11.34 -3.65 11.58
N GLY A 27 -10.81 -4.84 11.92
CA GLY A 27 -10.43 -5.84 10.91
C GLY A 27 -11.57 -6.25 9.98
N ASP A 28 -12.80 -6.29 10.49
CA ASP A 28 -14.02 -6.64 9.75
C ASP A 28 -14.50 -5.52 8.82
N ASP A 29 -14.08 -4.28 9.07
CA ASP A 29 -14.42 -3.10 8.26
C ASP A 29 -13.37 -2.80 7.18
N LEU A 30 -12.24 -3.53 7.18
CA LEU A 30 -11.24 -3.43 6.12
C LEU A 30 -11.78 -4.06 4.83
N GLU A 31 -11.53 -3.40 3.70
CA GLU A 31 -11.89 -3.90 2.36
C GLU A 31 -10.96 -5.04 1.91
N ARG A 32 -10.91 -6.12 2.68
CA ARG A 32 -10.18 -7.34 2.38
C ARG A 32 -11.01 -8.21 1.45
N ASP A 33 -10.38 -8.69 0.39
CA ASP A 33 -11.01 -9.70 -0.47
C ASP A 33 -11.10 -11.05 0.26
N THR A 34 -9.99 -11.50 0.84
CA THR A 34 -9.88 -12.75 1.60
C THR A 34 -8.81 -12.64 2.69
N TYR A 35 -8.76 -13.58 3.63
CA TYR A 35 -7.66 -13.69 4.59
C TYR A 35 -6.33 -14.15 3.97
N GLU A 36 -6.37 -14.69 2.75
CA GLU A 36 -5.17 -15.14 2.03
C GLU A 36 -4.53 -14.03 1.20
N GLU A 37 -5.29 -12.98 0.87
CA GLU A 37 -4.81 -11.82 0.14
C GLU A 37 -4.09 -10.85 1.09
N PRO A 38 -2.76 -10.68 0.98
CA PRO A 38 -2.02 -9.79 1.86
C PRO A 38 -2.24 -8.30 1.57
N LEU A 39 -2.70 -7.95 0.36
CA LEU A 39 -2.88 -6.56 -0.06
C LEU A 39 -4.34 -6.12 0.07
N LEU A 40 -4.56 -4.94 0.63
CA LEU A 40 -5.86 -4.26 0.57
C LEU A 40 -6.05 -3.67 -0.83
N ILE A 41 -6.41 -4.51 -1.81
CA ILE A 41 -6.46 -4.14 -3.23
C ILE A 41 -7.31 -2.89 -3.47
N PRO A 42 -8.54 -2.76 -2.94
CA PRO A 42 -9.35 -1.55 -3.15
C PRO A 42 -8.68 -0.27 -2.64
N ASN A 43 -8.07 -0.30 -1.45
CA ASN A 43 -7.29 0.81 -0.90
C ASN A 43 -6.08 1.15 -1.76
N LEU A 44 -5.33 0.11 -2.18
CA LEU A 44 -4.12 0.27 -2.97
C LEU A 44 -4.43 0.92 -4.33
N VAL A 45 -5.51 0.50 -5.01
CA VAL A 45 -5.94 1.12 -6.28
C VAL A 45 -6.19 2.61 -6.11
N ARG A 46 -7.00 3.00 -5.12
CA ARG A 46 -7.32 4.41 -4.86
C ARG A 46 -6.07 5.23 -4.49
N ALA A 47 -5.16 4.65 -3.71
CA ALA A 47 -3.91 5.30 -3.34
C ALA A 47 -3.00 5.50 -4.56
N LEU A 48 -2.86 4.48 -5.42
CA LEU A 48 -2.06 4.57 -6.65
C LEU A 48 -2.58 5.68 -7.58
N GLU A 49 -3.89 5.71 -7.83
CA GLU A 49 -4.54 6.73 -8.67
C GLU A 49 -4.32 8.15 -8.13
N LYS A 50 -4.47 8.32 -6.81
CA LYS A 50 -4.26 9.60 -6.14
C LYS A 50 -2.82 10.09 -6.25
N ILE A 51 -1.85 9.25 -5.90
CA ILE A 51 -0.43 9.62 -5.81
C ILE A 51 0.17 9.83 -7.21
N ASN A 52 -0.30 9.08 -8.21
CA ASN A 52 0.26 9.09 -9.56
C ASN A 52 -0.60 9.86 -10.57
N GLY A 53 -1.47 10.78 -10.11
CA GLY A 53 -2.36 11.53 -10.99
C GLY A 53 -1.67 12.28 -12.14
N LYS A 54 -0.42 12.71 -11.95
CA LYS A 54 0.41 13.36 -12.98
C LYS A 54 0.84 12.40 -14.11
N LEU A 55 0.84 11.09 -13.87
CA LEU A 55 1.27 10.07 -14.83
C LEU A 55 0.14 9.55 -15.72
N GLU A 56 -1.11 10.00 -15.49
CA GLU A 56 -2.31 9.54 -16.20
C GLU A 56 -2.45 8.00 -16.23
N ILE A 57 -2.17 7.34 -15.09
CA ILE A 57 -2.31 5.89 -14.98
C ILE A 57 -3.77 5.47 -15.15
N GLY A 58 -3.99 4.35 -15.85
CA GLY A 58 -5.29 3.70 -15.95
C GLY A 58 -5.31 2.33 -15.28
N ASN A 59 -6.44 1.64 -15.43
CA ASN A 59 -6.64 0.29 -14.88
C ASN A 59 -5.59 -0.71 -15.36
N GLU A 60 -5.07 -0.55 -16.58
CA GLU A 60 -4.05 -1.45 -17.11
C GLU A 60 -2.72 -1.31 -16.34
N GLU A 61 -2.24 -0.08 -16.15
CA GLU A 61 -1.03 0.19 -15.39
C GLU A 61 -1.18 -0.22 -13.93
N VAL A 62 -2.32 0.08 -13.30
CA VAL A 62 -2.62 -0.31 -11.91
C VAL A 62 -2.59 -1.84 -11.75
N ASN A 63 -3.20 -2.58 -12.67
CA ASN A 63 -3.16 -4.04 -12.65
C ASN A 63 -1.74 -4.59 -12.83
N LYS A 64 -0.91 -3.96 -13.68
CA LYS A 64 0.51 -4.34 -13.81
C LYS A 64 1.26 -4.13 -12.49
N VAL A 65 1.04 -3.02 -11.78
CA VAL A 65 1.63 -2.76 -10.46
C VAL A 65 1.23 -3.84 -9.46
N ILE A 66 -0.07 -4.12 -9.35
CA ILE A 66 -0.59 -5.13 -8.40
C ILE A 66 0.00 -6.50 -8.69
N ASN A 67 0.05 -6.91 -9.97
CA ASN A 67 0.62 -8.19 -10.37
C ASN A 67 2.12 -8.27 -10.04
N GLU A 68 2.88 -7.20 -10.28
CA GLU A 68 4.30 -7.15 -9.92
C GLU A 68 4.53 -7.31 -8.41
N LEU A 69 3.68 -6.69 -7.57
CA LEU A 69 3.73 -6.86 -6.12
C LEU A 69 3.38 -8.30 -5.70
N LYS A 70 2.28 -8.86 -6.22
CA LYS A 70 1.83 -10.23 -5.90
C LYS A 70 2.81 -11.32 -6.34
N LEU A 71 3.46 -11.13 -7.49
CA LEU A 71 4.40 -12.09 -8.05
C LEU A 71 5.82 -11.95 -7.48
N THR A 72 6.07 -10.93 -6.66
CA THR A 72 7.37 -10.79 -6.00
C THR A 72 7.56 -11.92 -4.99
N GLY A 73 8.64 -12.69 -5.16
CA GLY A 73 8.92 -13.83 -4.30
C GLY A 73 9.16 -13.45 -2.83
N THR A 74 9.05 -14.40 -1.92
CA THR A 74 9.17 -14.18 -0.47
C THR A 74 10.61 -14.26 0.07
N GLY A 75 11.59 -14.55 -0.80
CA GLY A 75 13.00 -14.65 -0.44
C GLY A 75 13.73 -13.29 -0.39
N VAL A 76 15.03 -13.33 -0.11
CA VAL A 76 15.90 -12.13 0.03
C VAL A 76 15.84 -11.22 -1.20
N GLU A 77 15.86 -11.81 -2.40
CA GLU A 77 15.77 -11.02 -3.64
C GLU A 77 14.40 -10.34 -3.82
N GLY A 78 13.33 -10.99 -3.38
CA GLY A 78 12.01 -10.39 -3.40
C GLY A 78 11.88 -9.24 -2.40
N ALA A 79 12.39 -9.42 -1.18
CA ALA A 79 12.47 -8.36 -0.18
C ALA A 79 13.26 -7.15 -0.71
N LYS A 80 14.41 -7.39 -1.34
CA LYS A 80 15.20 -6.34 -2.00
C LYS A 80 14.43 -5.65 -3.12
N ARG A 81 13.65 -6.40 -3.91
CA ARG A 81 12.80 -5.85 -4.98
C ARG A 81 11.69 -4.96 -4.42
N ILE A 82 11.00 -5.38 -3.37
CA ILE A 82 9.99 -4.56 -2.68
C ILE A 82 10.62 -3.26 -2.15
N LEU A 83 11.78 -3.31 -1.52
CA LEU A 83 12.48 -2.10 -1.05
C LEU A 83 12.84 -1.14 -2.20
N ASN A 84 13.22 -1.68 -3.36
CA ASN A 84 13.43 -0.85 -4.55
C ASN A 84 12.11 -0.23 -5.04
N PHE A 85 11.00 -0.95 -5.02
CA PHE A 85 9.68 -0.41 -5.34
C PHE A 85 9.26 0.71 -4.39
N TYR A 86 9.55 0.57 -3.09
CA TYR A 86 9.28 1.63 -2.12
C TYR A 86 10.04 2.92 -2.44
N LYS A 87 11.30 2.80 -2.88
CA LYS A 87 12.16 3.95 -3.13
C LYS A 87 11.95 4.60 -4.51
N PHE A 88 11.75 3.78 -5.53
CA PHE A 88 11.78 4.24 -6.92
C PHE A 88 10.42 4.13 -7.61
N GLY A 89 9.46 3.42 -7.02
CA GLY A 89 8.23 3.01 -7.68
C GLY A 89 8.38 1.69 -8.46
N VAL A 90 7.24 1.17 -8.92
CA VAL A 90 7.18 -0.05 -9.73
C VAL A 90 7.35 0.32 -11.21
N PRO A 91 8.32 -0.28 -11.93
CA PRO A 91 8.51 -0.01 -13.35
C PRO A 91 7.38 -0.66 -14.16
N VAL A 92 6.59 0.17 -14.84
CA VAL A 92 5.46 -0.28 -15.66
C VAL A 92 5.63 0.25 -17.07
N LYS A 93 5.43 -0.63 -18.05
CA LYS A 93 5.36 -0.24 -19.46
C LYS A 93 3.96 0.29 -19.78
N PHE A 94 3.91 1.56 -20.17
CA PHE A 94 2.71 2.22 -20.64
C PHE A 94 2.55 1.91 -22.13
N GLU A 95 1.47 1.21 -22.51
CA GLU A 95 1.34 0.71 -23.89
C GLU A 95 1.02 1.81 -24.90
N LYS A 96 0.33 2.87 -24.47
CA LYS A 96 -0.01 4.02 -25.33
C LYS A 96 1.26 4.75 -25.81
N GLU A 97 2.17 5.05 -24.89
CA GLU A 97 3.41 5.77 -25.18
C GLU A 97 4.60 4.85 -25.48
N LYS A 98 4.47 3.54 -25.23
CA LYS A 98 5.52 2.52 -25.37
C LYS A 98 6.79 2.81 -24.57
N VAL A 99 6.66 3.49 -23.43
CA VAL A 99 7.77 3.80 -22.52
C VAL A 99 7.55 3.15 -21.15
N VAL A 100 8.65 2.88 -20.45
CA VAL A 100 8.61 2.46 -19.06
C VAL A 100 8.59 3.72 -18.18
N LYS A 101 7.58 3.81 -17.31
CA LYS A 101 7.48 4.83 -16.27
C LYS A 101 7.46 4.13 -14.90
N TYR A 102 7.79 4.88 -13.86
CA TYR A 102 7.82 4.37 -12.49
C TYR A 102 6.58 4.84 -11.73
N VAL A 103 5.67 3.92 -11.43
CA VAL A 103 4.47 4.21 -10.65
C VAL A 103 4.84 4.17 -9.17
N GLN A 104 4.70 5.30 -8.48
CA GLN A 104 5.08 5.45 -7.08
C GLN A 104 4.08 4.75 -6.16
N LEU A 105 4.59 4.08 -5.12
CA LEU A 105 3.78 3.49 -4.05
C LEU A 105 3.53 4.47 -2.90
N PHE A 106 4.41 5.47 -2.76
CA PHE A 106 4.33 6.51 -1.75
C PHE A 106 4.53 7.88 -2.40
N ASP A 107 3.84 8.88 -1.87
CA ASP A 107 4.06 10.27 -2.23
C ASP A 107 5.17 10.86 -1.36
N PHE A 108 6.36 11.00 -1.93
CA PHE A 108 7.49 11.65 -1.26
C PHE A 108 7.54 13.17 -1.49
N GLU A 109 6.77 13.69 -2.45
CA GLU A 109 6.68 15.13 -2.73
C GLU A 109 5.70 15.79 -1.75
N GLU A 110 4.53 15.18 -1.56
CA GLU A 110 3.49 15.63 -0.65
C GLU A 110 3.10 14.49 0.31
N ILE A 111 3.84 14.39 1.41
CA ILE A 111 3.75 13.27 2.35
C ILE A 111 2.32 13.08 2.92
N GLY A 112 1.53 14.16 3.00
CA GLY A 112 0.13 14.12 3.44
C GLY A 112 -0.82 13.36 2.51
N ASN A 113 -0.38 13.03 1.29
CA ASN A 113 -1.18 12.21 0.39
C ASN A 113 -1.15 10.73 0.71
N ASN A 114 -0.15 10.26 1.47
CA ASN A 114 -0.04 8.88 1.92
C ASN A 114 -1.11 8.52 2.95
N GLU A 115 -1.62 7.30 2.88
CA GLU A 115 -2.62 6.78 3.80
C GLU A 115 -1.94 5.89 4.86
N PHE A 116 -2.28 6.13 6.13
CA PHE A 116 -1.83 5.36 7.28
C PHE A 116 -3.06 4.83 8.02
N ILE A 117 -3.30 3.52 7.92
CA ILE A 117 -4.44 2.80 8.49
C ILE A 117 -3.97 1.73 9.46
#